data_AF-A0AAQ3RH65-F1
#
_entry.id   AF-A0AAQ3RH65-F1
#
_cell.length_a   1.000
_cell.length_b   1.000
_cell.length_c   1.000
_cell.angle_alpha   90.00
_cell.angle_beta   90.00
_cell.angle_gamma   90.00
#
_symmetry.space_group_name_H-M   'P 1'
#
loop_
_entity.id
_entity.type
_entity.pdbx_description
1 polymer ?
#
loop_
_entity_poly.entity_id
_entity_poly.type
_entity_poly.pdbx_seq_one_letter_code
_entity_poly.pdbx_strand_id
1 'polypeptide(L)'
;MDRCYGSNILVAFDTAVADDVDVVSLSVGGVVVSYHLDKIAIGAFGTNSAGMFVCSSAGNGSLGGLTVTNVAPWVTTIGAGTIDRDFSVLLSVARLLFASQICVIYNI
;
A
#
# COMPACT_ATOMS: atom_id res chain seq x y z
N MET A 1 20.33 -0.83 5.55
CA MET A 1 19.13 -1.70 5.64
C MET A 1 17.98 -0.76 5.85
N ASP A 2 17.54 -0.15 4.76
CA ASP A 2 16.75 1.07 4.83
C ASP A 2 15.29 0.66 4.98
N ARG A 3 14.83 0.64 6.23
CA ARG A 3 13.44 0.39 6.57
C ARG A 3 12.67 1.72 6.46
N CYS A 4 11.38 1.63 6.15
CA CYS A 4 10.48 2.78 6.24
C CYS A 4 10.17 3.05 7.71
N TYR A 5 11.04 3.79 8.39
CA TYR A 5 10.76 4.28 9.74
C TYR A 5 9.54 5.18 9.69
N GLY A 6 8.64 5.02 10.66
CA GLY A 6 7.43 5.84 10.66
C GLY A 6 7.70 7.34 10.79
N SER A 7 8.87 7.76 11.31
CA SER A 7 9.31 9.17 11.23
C SER A 7 9.50 9.62 9.79
N ASN A 8 10.11 8.80 8.94
CA ASN A 8 10.34 9.09 7.52
C ASN A 8 9.02 9.10 6.74
N ILE A 9 8.07 8.24 7.12
CA ILE A 9 6.73 8.23 6.53
C ILE A 9 6.00 9.55 6.84
N LEU A 10 6.06 10.05 8.08
CA LEU A 10 5.44 11.33 8.43
C LEU A 10 6.06 12.50 7.67
N VAL A 11 7.40 12.56 7.60
CA VAL A 11 8.10 13.59 6.81
C VAL A 11 7.71 13.51 5.33
N ALA A 12 7.50 12.32 4.78
CA ALA A 12 7.05 12.15 3.41
C ALA A 12 5.62 12.69 3.19
N PHE A 13 4.69 12.47 4.13
CA PHE A 13 3.36 13.06 4.08
C PHE A 13 3.40 14.59 4.19
N ASP A 14 4.20 15.13 5.11
CA ASP A 14 4.35 16.58 5.28
C ASP A 14 4.91 17.21 4.00
N THR A 15 5.88 16.55 3.36
CA THR A 15 6.45 17.00 2.09
C THR A 15 5.44 16.92 0.95
N ALA A 16 4.66 15.83 0.87
CA ALA A 16 3.61 15.69 -0.13
C ALA A 16 2.53 16.78 -0.01
N VAL A 17 2.19 17.17 1.22
CA VAL A 17 1.27 18.28 1.47
C VAL A 17 1.89 19.62 1.08
N ALA A 18 3.17 19.84 1.40
CA ALA A 18 3.89 21.06 1.04
C ALA A 18 4.06 21.22 -0.48
N ASP A 19 4.23 20.11 -1.20
CA ASP A 19 4.36 20.05 -2.65
C ASP A 19 2.99 20.09 -3.38
N ASP A 20 1.88 20.14 -2.64
CA ASP A 20 0.51 20.24 -3.16
C ASP A 20 0.14 19.12 -4.16
N VAL A 21 0.47 17.87 -3.82
CA VAL A 21 0.20 16.72 -4.70
C VAL A 21 -1.28 16.36 -4.74
N ASP A 22 -1.78 15.87 -5.88
CA ASP A 22 -3.16 15.40 -6.00
C ASP A 22 -3.40 14.04 -5.31
N VAL A 23 -2.40 13.14 -5.41
CA VAL A 23 -2.51 11.74 -4.98
C VAL A 23 -1.25 11.29 -4.27
N VAL A 24 -1.42 10.67 -3.10
CA VAL A 24 -0.36 9.94 -2.38
C VAL A 24 -0.59 8.44 -2.51
N SER A 25 0.37 7.77 -3.15
CA SER A 25 0.39 6.31 -3.27
C SER A 25 1.42 5.71 -2.31
N LEU A 26 0.93 4.93 -1.35
CA LEU A 26 1.75 4.33 -0.31
C LEU A 26 1.76 2.80 -0.42
N SER A 27 2.91 2.22 -0.77
CA SER A 27 3.06 0.75 -0.82
C SER A 27 3.83 0.20 0.38
N VAL A 28 3.51 0.70 1.57
CA VAL A 28 4.06 0.24 2.85
C VAL A 28 2.96 0.11 3.88
N GLY A 29 3.16 -0.74 4.88
CA GLY A 29 2.18 -1.01 5.93
C GLY A 29 2.87 -1.49 7.19
N GLY A 30 2.18 -1.36 8.31
CA GLY A 30 2.65 -1.79 9.63
C GLY A 30 1.68 -2.77 10.29
N VAL A 31 1.98 -3.10 11.55
CA VAL A 31 1.03 -3.79 12.42
C VAL A 31 -0.18 -2.90 12.68
N VAL A 32 -1.37 -3.51 12.71
CA VAL A 32 -2.61 -2.81 13.04
C VAL A 32 -2.59 -2.39 14.50
N VAL A 33 -2.62 -1.09 14.72
CA VAL A 33 -2.73 -0.44 16.04
C VAL A 33 -3.84 0.59 15.99
N SER A 34 -4.24 1.15 17.14
CA SER A 34 -5.20 2.25 17.16
C SER A 34 -4.71 3.45 16.33
N TYR A 35 -5.62 4.16 15.65
CA TYR A 35 -5.26 5.19 14.66
C TYR A 35 -4.31 6.29 15.19
N HIS A 36 -4.43 6.68 16.46
CA HIS A 36 -3.57 7.68 17.08
C HIS A 36 -2.15 7.20 17.39
N LEU A 37 -1.87 5.90 17.24
CA LEU A 37 -0.54 5.29 17.34
C LEU A 37 0.01 4.90 15.96
N ASP A 38 -0.85 4.87 14.94
CA ASP A 38 -0.47 4.54 13.57
C ASP A 38 0.00 5.80 12.83
N LYS A 39 1.30 5.86 12.55
CA LYS A 39 1.93 6.98 11.86
C LYS A 39 1.43 7.12 10.41
N ILE A 40 1.04 6.02 9.77
CA ILE A 40 0.43 6.06 8.43
C ILE A 40 -0.96 6.68 8.55
N ALA A 41 -1.77 6.25 9.51
CA ALA A 41 -3.11 6.80 9.71
C ALA A 41 -3.08 8.30 10.05
N ILE A 42 -2.15 8.74 10.90
CA ILE A 42 -1.97 10.15 11.27
C ILE A 42 -1.57 10.99 10.05
N GLY A 43 -0.53 10.58 9.32
CA GLY A 43 -0.06 11.32 8.14
C GLY A 43 -1.13 11.37 7.05
N ALA A 44 -1.77 10.24 6.77
CA ALA A 44 -2.86 10.17 5.81
C ALA A 44 -4.08 11.01 6.21
N PHE A 45 -4.38 11.15 7.50
CA PHE A 45 -5.46 12.01 7.95
C PHE A 45 -5.17 13.48 7.62
N GLY A 46 -3.94 13.94 7.89
CA GLY A 46 -3.50 15.29 7.55
C GLY A 46 -3.59 15.56 6.05
N THR A 47 -3.01 14.68 5.24
CA THR A 47 -3.06 14.75 3.77
C THR A 47 -4.48 14.72 3.21
N ASN A 48 -5.33 13.81 3.68
CA ASN A 48 -6.73 13.75 3.25
C ASN A 48 -7.52 14.99 3.69
N SER A 49 -7.24 15.55 4.86
CA SER A 49 -7.87 16.79 5.33
C SER A 49 -7.46 18.02 4.53
N ALA A 50 -6.29 17.98 3.89
CA ALA A 50 -5.83 19.00 2.94
C ALA A 50 -6.46 18.86 1.54
N GLY A 51 -7.31 17.84 1.32
CA GLY A 51 -8.02 17.61 0.06
C GLY A 51 -7.36 16.62 -0.90
N MET A 52 -6.28 15.97 -0.47
CA MET A 52 -5.45 15.09 -1.30
C MET A 52 -5.87 13.62 -1.14
N PHE A 53 -5.87 12.84 -2.22
CA PHE A 53 -6.31 11.44 -2.16
C PHE A 53 -5.19 10.52 -1.68
N VAL A 54 -5.45 9.67 -0.69
CA VAL A 54 -4.46 8.69 -0.17
C VAL A 54 -4.91 7.27 -0.45
N CYS A 55 -4.04 6.50 -1.12
CA CYS A 55 -4.22 5.07 -1.33
C CYS A 55 -3.06 4.26 -0.75
N SER A 56 -3.38 3.09 -0.18
CA SER A 56 -2.37 2.20 0.39
C SER A 56 -2.68 0.73 0.16
N SER A 57 -1.66 -0.13 0.21
CA SER A 57 -1.85 -1.58 0.07
C SER A 57 -2.48 -2.21 1.32
N ALA A 58 -3.29 -3.25 1.13
CA ALA A 58 -3.85 -4.05 2.24
C ALA A 58 -2.78 -4.85 3.01
N GLY A 59 -1.60 -5.01 2.43
CA GLY A 59 -0.52 -5.85 2.95
C GLY A 59 -0.57 -7.28 2.41
N ASN A 60 0.59 -7.95 2.43
CA ASN A 60 0.77 -9.32 1.94
C ASN A 60 0.74 -10.33 3.11
N GLY A 61 -0.11 -10.08 4.09
CA GLY A 61 -0.28 -10.93 5.27
C GLY A 61 -0.75 -12.33 4.87
N SER A 62 -0.61 -13.29 5.79
CA SER A 62 -1.07 -14.66 5.56
C SER A 62 -2.57 -14.71 5.23
N LEU A 63 -3.01 -15.78 4.59
CA LEU A 63 -4.41 -16.01 4.17
C LEU A 63 -5.39 -16.21 5.34
N GLY A 64 -4.97 -15.96 6.59
CA GLY A 64 -5.86 -15.93 7.74
C GLY A 64 -6.79 -14.70 7.70
N GLY A 65 -7.93 -14.78 8.37
CA GLY A 65 -8.77 -13.60 8.58
C GLY A 65 -8.03 -12.52 9.38
N LEU A 66 -8.46 -11.26 9.22
CA LEU A 66 -7.98 -10.09 9.99
C LEU A 66 -6.49 -9.75 9.78
N THR A 67 -5.95 -9.99 8.58
CA THR A 67 -4.55 -9.68 8.23
C THR A 67 -4.38 -8.36 7.46
N VAL A 68 -5.48 -7.68 7.13
CA VAL A 68 -5.47 -6.39 6.42
C VAL A 68 -4.84 -5.30 7.29
N THR A 69 -3.99 -4.48 6.68
CA THR A 69 -3.33 -3.31 7.27
C THR A 69 -3.84 -2.02 6.62
N ASN A 70 -3.44 -0.85 7.15
CA ASN A 70 -3.84 0.47 6.63
C ASN A 70 -5.36 0.73 6.70
N VAL A 71 -6.03 0.19 7.72
CA VAL A 71 -7.49 0.14 7.88
C VAL A 71 -8.18 1.48 8.21
N ALA A 72 -7.46 2.60 8.11
CA ALA A 72 -8.00 3.91 8.42
C ALA A 72 -9.11 4.29 7.41
N PRO A 73 -10.27 4.82 7.85
CA PRO A 73 -11.40 5.09 6.95
C PRO A 73 -11.12 6.13 5.85
N TRP A 74 -10.15 7.00 6.06
CA TRP A 74 -9.70 8.02 5.11
C TRP A 74 -8.57 7.54 4.19
N VAL A 75 -8.22 6.25 4.23
CA VAL A 75 -7.24 5.62 3.35
C VAL A 75 -7.94 4.61 2.46
N THR A 76 -7.75 4.74 1.15
CA THR A 76 -8.24 3.73 0.22
C THR A 76 -7.32 2.52 0.25
N THR A 77 -7.77 1.45 0.89
CA THR A 77 -7.00 0.20 1.05
C THR A 77 -7.20 -0.73 -0.15
N ILE A 78 -6.12 -1.05 -0.86
CA ILE A 78 -6.14 -1.81 -2.11
C ILE A 78 -5.69 -3.25 -1.88
N GLY A 79 -6.54 -4.22 -2.27
CA GLY A 79 -6.22 -5.64 -2.28
C GLY A 79 -5.47 -6.06 -3.55
N ALA A 80 -4.72 -7.16 -3.47
CA ALA A 80 -4.03 -7.74 -4.62
C ALA A 80 -4.94 -8.75 -5.35
N GLY A 81 -4.98 -8.66 -6.68
CA GLY A 81 -5.68 -9.60 -7.55
C GLY A 81 -4.81 -10.04 -8.72
N THR A 82 -5.28 -11.03 -9.47
CA THR A 82 -4.64 -11.50 -10.71
C THR A 82 -5.43 -11.00 -11.92
N ILE A 83 -4.72 -10.69 -13.00
CA ILE A 83 -5.30 -10.42 -14.32
C ILE A 83 -5.15 -11.66 -15.21
N ASP A 84 -5.84 -11.71 -16.35
CA ASP A 84 -5.80 -12.82 -17.33
C ASP A 84 -4.45 -12.96 -18.08
N ARG A 85 -3.41 -12.24 -17.62
CA ARG A 85 -2.05 -12.31 -18.16
C ARG A 85 -1.20 -13.16 -17.23
N ASP A 86 -0.60 -14.22 -17.76
CA ASP A 86 0.31 -15.10 -17.04
C ASP A 86 1.66 -15.21 -17.77
N PHE A 87 2.75 -15.20 -17.00
CA PHE A 87 4.12 -15.35 -17.49
C PHE A 87 4.65 -16.74 -17.11
N SER A 88 4.23 -17.76 -17.88
CA SER A 88 4.70 -19.14 -17.71
C SER A 88 6.13 -19.31 -18.26
N VAL A 89 7.03 -19.91 -17.46
CA VAL A 89 8.35 -20.36 -17.93
C VAL A 89 8.25 -21.84 -18.34
N LEU A 90 8.57 -22.13 -19.61
CA LEU A 90 8.56 -23.51 -20.11
C LEU A 90 9.90 -24.18 -19.75
N LEU A 91 9.91 -25.00 -18.69
CA LEU A 91 11.02 -25.90 -18.42
C LEU A 91 10.77 -27.21 -19.17
N SER A 92 11.78 -27.77 -19.85
CA SER A 92 11.68 -29.07 -20.56
C SER A 92 11.43 -30.27 -19.64
N VAL A 93 11.25 -30.03 -18.34
CA VAL A 93 10.84 -31.00 -17.31
C VAL A 93 9.97 -30.20 -16.33
N ALA A 94 8.65 -30.34 -16.44
CA ALA A 94 7.62 -29.68 -15.63
C ALA A 94 7.35 -28.18 -15.90
N ARG A 95 6.07 -27.87 -16.13
CA ARG A 95 5.52 -26.53 -16.26
C ARG A 95 5.44 -25.88 -14.87
N LEU A 96 6.28 -24.89 -14.61
CA LEU A 96 6.18 -24.04 -13.41
C LEU A 96 5.36 -22.79 -13.76
N LEU A 97 4.20 -22.62 -13.11
CA LEU A 97 3.40 -21.40 -13.17
C LEU A 97 3.93 -20.44 -12.10
N PHE A 98 4.55 -19.33 -12.53
CA PHE A 98 4.85 -18.22 -11.65
C PHE A 98 3.78 -17.15 -11.86
N ALA A 99 2.74 -17.15 -11.04
CA ALA A 99 1.77 -16.06 -11.04
C ALA A 99 2.48 -14.79 -10.54
N SER A 100 2.80 -13.86 -11.43
CA SER A 100 3.27 -12.54 -11.01
C SER A 100 2.10 -11.76 -10.43
N GLN A 101 2.14 -11.44 -9.13
CA GLN A 101 1.22 -10.46 -8.56
C GLN A 101 1.60 -9.07 -9.09
N ILE A 102 0.89 -8.61 -10.12
CA ILE A 102 1.01 -7.24 -10.61
C ILE A 102 0.00 -6.39 -9.85
N CYS A 103 0.51 -5.48 -9.01
CA CYS A 103 -0.27 -4.44 -8.36
C CYS A 103 -0.71 -3.45 -9.45
N VAL A 104 -1.96 -3.54 -9.87
CA VAL A 104 -2.54 -2.56 -10.79
C VAL A 104 -3.03 -1.38 -9.96
N ILE A 105 -2.16 -0.40 -9.73
CA ILE A 105 -2.62 0.99 -9.60
C ILE A 105 -2.66 1.50 -11.04
N TYR A 106 -3.85 1.49 -11.66
CA TYR A 106 -4.02 2.26 -12.90
C TYR A 106 -3.85 3.73 -12.49
N ASN A 107 -2.71 4.29 -12.87
CA ASN A 107 -2.53 5.72 -13.00
C ASN A 107 -3.45 6.16 -14.15
N ILE A 108 -4.53 6.86 -13.84
CA ILE A 108 -5.24 7.76 -14.77
C ILE A 108 -5.08 9.15 -14.20
#